data_AF-A0A6H9YBX1-F1
#
_entry.id   AF-A0A6H9YBX1-F1
#
_cell.length_a   1.000
_cell.length_b   1.000
_cell.length_c   1.000
_cell.angle_alpha   90.00
_cell.angle_beta   90.00
_cell.angle_gamma   90.00
#
_symmetry.space_group_name_H-M   'P 1'
#
loop_
_entity.id
_entity.type
_entity.pdbx_description
1 polymer ?
#
loop_
_entity_poly.entity_id
_entity_poly.type
_entity_poly.pdbx_seq_one_letter_code
_entity_poly.pdbx_strand_id
1 'polypeptide(L)'
;MEAKGAGKRFQLISNRAPTSPRNGAAMKSLHARRLLVPGLAVAFLTTGMSTAAAAAPVAASAPSAPTTLAAPAAPAVEAAAQKNSTYFVYRTFIKDKRVNAFPCVAQGGQFNGNNRSYSTKDSAGFKTNMALGVNWKTSKVHTSKKVSATKLYRGGKLKGTKTATSKNMKFTGGKFAGTGSSRKYTVTLKHSATNPFCTRIGGAIDYQVTVTIYRSGKVALSGSRRKVPNHEAYVFHNSLSGKRTFVLKKKNHGFKCLQPVACKRETLKETLNKS
;
A
#
# COMPACT_ATOMS: atom_id res chain seq x y z
N MET A 1 2.48 -11.80 -42.99
CA MET A 1 1.18 -11.15 -42.75
C MET A 1 0.98 -10.97 -41.26
N GLU A 2 0.82 -9.72 -40.83
CA GLU A 2 0.68 -9.30 -39.43
C GLU A 2 -0.62 -9.81 -38.78
N ALA A 3 -0.53 -10.38 -37.58
CA ALA A 3 -1.67 -10.57 -36.71
C ALA A 3 -1.76 -9.42 -35.69
N LYS A 4 -2.66 -8.47 -35.96
CA LYS A 4 -3.04 -7.37 -35.05
C LYS A 4 -3.73 -7.93 -33.80
N GLY A 5 -3.01 -7.98 -32.68
CA GLY A 5 -3.58 -8.26 -31.35
C GLY A 5 -4.02 -6.97 -30.65
N ALA A 6 -5.33 -6.74 -30.59
CA ALA A 6 -5.94 -5.61 -29.87
C ALA A 6 -5.66 -5.69 -28.35
N GLY A 7 -4.75 -4.84 -27.86
CA GLY A 7 -4.48 -4.67 -26.44
C GLY A 7 -5.61 -3.90 -25.75
N LYS A 8 -6.47 -4.60 -24.98
CA LYS A 8 -7.38 -3.96 -24.01
C LYS A 8 -6.57 -3.13 -23.02
N ARG A 9 -6.67 -1.81 -23.12
CA ARG A 9 -6.08 -0.84 -22.20
C ARG A 9 -6.68 -1.02 -20.80
N PHE A 10 -5.82 -1.29 -19.82
CA PHE A 10 -6.16 -1.26 -18.40
C PHE A 10 -6.32 0.21 -17.97
N GLN A 11 -7.50 0.79 -18.20
CA GLN A 11 -7.87 2.10 -17.65
C GLN A 11 -8.36 1.92 -16.21
N LEU A 12 -7.53 2.32 -15.24
CA LEU A 12 -8.04 2.69 -13.93
C LEU A 12 -8.96 3.90 -14.12
N ILE A 13 -10.25 3.66 -13.85
CA ILE A 13 -11.39 4.54 -14.04
C ILE A 13 -11.05 6.01 -13.73
N SER A 14 -11.27 6.87 -14.73
CA SER A 14 -11.21 8.32 -14.59
C SER A 14 -12.60 8.84 -14.23
N ASN A 15 -12.86 9.13 -12.95
CA ASN A 15 -14.14 9.71 -12.56
C ASN A 15 -14.23 11.19 -12.97
N ARG A 16 -15.25 11.49 -13.79
CA ARG A 16 -15.82 12.83 -13.97
C ARG A 16 -16.30 13.38 -12.62
N ALA A 17 -16.18 14.69 -12.45
CA ALA A 17 -16.68 15.41 -11.29
C ALA A 17 -18.21 15.41 -11.24
N PRO A 18 -18.84 15.25 -10.06
CA PRO A 18 -20.26 15.55 -9.90
C PRO A 18 -20.46 17.04 -9.62
N THR A 19 -21.41 17.63 -10.36
CA THR A 19 -22.02 18.94 -10.12
C THR A 19 -22.95 18.89 -8.91
N SER A 20 -22.93 19.94 -8.09
CA SER A 20 -23.86 20.21 -6.98
C SER A 20 -25.17 20.83 -7.52
N PRO A 21 -26.33 20.65 -6.85
CA PRO A 21 -26.87 21.64 -5.88
C PRO A 21 -27.36 20.97 -4.56
N ARG A 22 -27.19 21.57 -3.37
CA ARG A 22 -27.95 22.61 -2.61
C ARG A 22 -29.18 22.13 -1.82
N ASN A 23 -29.15 22.52 -0.53
CA ASN A 23 -30.23 22.71 0.47
C ASN A 23 -30.91 21.45 1.02
N GLY A 24 -31.19 21.27 2.31
CA GLY A 24 -31.05 22.10 3.53
C GLY A 24 -31.71 21.37 4.72
N ALA A 25 -31.40 21.79 5.95
CA ALA A 25 -32.12 21.51 7.22
C ALA A 25 -32.24 20.02 7.65
N ALA A 26 -32.40 19.61 8.91
CA ALA A 26 -32.21 20.17 10.25
C ALA A 26 -32.21 18.96 11.22
N MET A 27 -31.82 19.23 12.46
CA MET A 27 -31.78 18.38 13.65
C MET A 27 -32.90 17.32 13.82
N LYS A 28 -32.60 16.18 14.46
CA LYS A 28 -32.99 15.91 15.87
C LYS A 28 -32.60 14.48 16.31
N SER A 29 -32.05 14.40 17.51
CA SER A 29 -31.83 13.21 18.33
C SER A 29 -33.16 12.76 18.94
N LEU A 30 -33.45 11.45 19.00
CA LEU A 30 -34.40 10.88 19.95
C LEU A 30 -34.11 9.40 20.23
N HIS A 31 -34.30 9.05 21.50
CA HIS A 31 -34.09 7.76 22.15
C HIS A 31 -35.16 6.71 21.79
N ALA A 32 -34.83 5.41 21.94
CA ALA A 32 -35.69 4.36 22.52
C ALA A 32 -34.90 3.03 22.53
N ARG A 33 -34.54 2.48 23.69
CA ARG A 33 -35.29 1.53 24.56
C ARG A 33 -35.42 0.10 24.03
N ARG A 34 -34.93 -0.80 24.88
CA ARG A 34 -34.99 -2.28 24.95
C ARG A 34 -36.28 -2.95 24.46
N LEU A 35 -36.11 -4.18 23.94
CA LEU A 35 -36.96 -5.33 24.27
C LEU A 35 -36.08 -6.61 24.40
N LEU A 36 -36.24 -7.33 25.52
CA LEU A 36 -35.90 -8.76 25.68
C LEU A 36 -37.01 -9.62 25.00
N VAL A 37 -37.03 -10.95 24.86
CA VAL A 37 -36.37 -12.19 25.40
C VAL A 37 -36.77 -13.32 24.38
N PRO A 38 -36.69 -14.66 24.60
CA PRO A 38 -35.75 -15.55 25.31
C PRO A 38 -35.33 -16.81 24.50
N GLY A 39 -34.37 -17.57 25.06
CA GLY A 39 -34.55 -19.02 25.26
C GLY A 39 -33.75 -19.96 24.36
N LEU A 40 -32.70 -20.57 24.91
CA LEU A 40 -32.75 -21.97 25.38
C LEU A 40 -31.44 -22.31 26.11
N ALA A 41 -31.58 -22.83 27.32
CA ALA A 41 -30.50 -23.31 28.18
C ALA A 41 -30.20 -24.78 27.87
N VAL A 42 -28.94 -25.22 28.05
CA VAL A 42 -28.62 -26.49 28.72
C VAL A 42 -27.29 -26.32 29.44
N ALA A 43 -27.30 -26.59 30.75
CA ALA A 43 -26.17 -26.63 31.66
C ALA A 43 -25.52 -28.02 31.64
N PHE A 44 -24.25 -28.13 32.09
CA PHE A 44 -23.86 -29.13 33.10
C PHE A 44 -22.48 -28.77 33.68
N LEU A 45 -22.45 -28.56 35.00
CA LEU A 45 -21.26 -28.56 35.85
C LEU A 45 -20.78 -30.01 36.05
N THR A 46 -19.49 -30.22 36.28
CA THR A 46 -18.97 -30.66 37.60
C THR A 46 -17.43 -30.66 37.60
N THR A 47 -16.87 -30.09 38.65
CA THR A 47 -15.46 -30.18 39.06
C THR A 47 -15.35 -31.21 40.18
N GLY A 48 -14.29 -32.01 40.18
CA GLY A 48 -13.93 -32.89 41.29
C GLY A 48 -12.42 -33.13 41.31
N MET A 49 -11.77 -32.63 42.37
CA MET A 49 -10.36 -32.81 42.73
C MET A 49 -10.18 -34.00 43.70
N SER A 50 -8.91 -34.34 43.97
CA SER A 50 -8.36 -35.19 45.05
C SER A 50 -7.99 -36.62 44.63
N THR A 51 -6.93 -37.27 45.14
CA THR A 51 -5.69 -36.94 45.87
C THR A 51 -4.80 -38.20 45.81
N ALA A 52 -3.48 -38.03 46.02
CA ALA A 52 -2.44 -39.06 45.99
C ALA A 52 -2.50 -40.09 47.14
N ALA A 53 -1.85 -41.25 46.95
CA ALA A 53 -1.20 -42.05 48.00
C ALA A 53 -0.11 -42.99 47.42
N ALA A 54 0.99 -43.12 48.17
CA ALA A 54 2.22 -43.91 47.95
C ALA A 54 1.98 -45.45 48.12
N ALA A 55 2.91 -46.42 47.99
CA ALA A 55 4.37 -46.53 47.96
C ALA A 55 4.77 -47.90 47.36
N ALA A 56 6.06 -48.06 46.98
CA ALA A 56 6.73 -49.29 46.50
C ALA A 56 6.95 -50.34 47.65
N PRO A 57 7.69 -51.49 47.52
CA PRO A 57 8.54 -51.98 46.41
C PRO A 57 8.56 -53.53 46.16
N VAL A 58 9.00 -54.01 44.98
CA VAL A 58 9.91 -55.19 44.86
C VAL A 58 10.50 -55.39 43.45
N ALA A 59 11.84 -55.50 43.42
CA ALA A 59 12.75 -56.30 42.59
C ALA A 59 12.51 -56.58 41.08
N ALA A 60 13.48 -56.07 40.30
CA ALA A 60 14.30 -56.76 39.28
C ALA A 60 13.63 -57.49 38.09
N SER A 61 13.78 -56.89 36.90
CA SER A 61 14.48 -57.51 35.76
C SER A 61 14.48 -56.54 34.57
N ALA A 62 15.67 -56.20 34.07
CA ALA A 62 15.82 -55.53 32.78
C ALA A 62 15.59 -56.56 31.66
N PRO A 63 14.90 -56.17 30.57
CA PRO A 63 15.62 -56.10 29.30
C PRO A 63 15.33 -54.82 28.51
N SER A 64 16.36 -54.43 27.76
CA SER A 64 16.50 -53.31 26.83
C SER A 64 15.27 -52.92 25.99
N ALA A 65 14.82 -51.68 26.16
CA ALA A 65 13.93 -51.00 25.22
C ALA A 65 14.75 -50.24 24.16
N PRO A 66 14.37 -50.26 22.86
CA PRO A 66 14.84 -49.26 21.92
C PRO A 66 14.16 -47.93 22.23
N THR A 67 14.94 -46.95 22.72
CA THR A 67 14.52 -45.57 22.85
C THR A 67 14.21 -45.01 21.46
N THR A 68 12.95 -45.06 21.05
CA THR A 68 12.47 -44.28 19.91
C THR A 68 12.40 -42.84 20.37
N LEU A 69 13.44 -42.06 20.08
CA LEU A 69 13.41 -40.60 20.20
C LEU A 69 12.30 -40.09 19.27
N ALA A 70 11.12 -39.86 19.82
CA ALA A 70 10.07 -39.12 19.16
C ALA A 70 10.59 -37.70 18.92
N ALA A 71 11.02 -37.43 17.69
CA ALA A 71 11.36 -36.08 17.26
C ALA A 71 10.16 -35.16 17.55
N PRO A 72 10.35 -34.00 18.19
CA PRO A 72 9.25 -33.08 18.43
C PRO A 72 8.64 -32.71 17.08
N ALA A 73 7.35 -32.99 16.92
CA ALA A 73 6.59 -32.62 15.73
C ALA A 73 6.77 -31.10 15.52
N ALA A 74 7.48 -30.73 14.45
CA ALA A 74 7.62 -29.34 14.07
C ALA A 74 6.21 -28.74 13.96
N PRO A 75 5.95 -27.54 14.55
CA PRO A 75 4.63 -26.95 14.49
C PRO A 75 4.25 -26.82 13.01
N ALA A 76 3.08 -27.34 12.65
CA ALA A 76 2.53 -27.23 11.30
C ALA A 76 2.50 -25.75 10.92
N VAL A 77 3.44 -25.33 10.08
CA VAL A 77 3.48 -23.96 9.58
C VAL A 77 2.27 -23.83 8.68
N GLU A 78 1.21 -23.19 9.19
CA GLU A 78 -0.01 -22.97 8.41
C GLU A 78 0.36 -22.30 7.09
N ALA A 79 0.24 -23.08 6.01
CA ALA A 79 0.66 -22.68 4.68
C ALA A 79 -0.24 -21.53 4.25
N ALA A 80 0.28 -20.30 4.30
CA ALA A 80 -0.51 -19.13 3.97
C ALA A 80 -1.13 -19.28 2.58
N ALA A 81 -2.45 -19.05 2.51
CA ALA A 81 -3.20 -19.12 1.27
C ALA A 81 -2.53 -18.30 0.16
N GLN A 82 -2.18 -18.99 -0.92
CA GLN A 82 -1.53 -18.40 -2.09
C GLN A 82 -2.45 -17.37 -2.73
N LYS A 83 -1.93 -16.19 -3.03
CA LYS A 83 -2.70 -15.19 -3.78
C LYS A 83 -2.67 -15.51 -5.28
N ASN A 84 -3.78 -15.27 -5.96
CA ASN A 84 -3.90 -15.41 -7.41
C ASN A 84 -3.36 -14.17 -8.14
N SER A 85 -3.59 -13.01 -7.53
CA SER A 85 -3.06 -11.73 -7.98
C SER A 85 -2.67 -10.86 -6.80
N THR A 86 -1.67 -10.00 -7.01
CA THR A 86 -1.26 -8.98 -6.05
C THR A 86 -1.09 -7.66 -6.76
N TYR A 87 -1.65 -6.60 -6.20
CA TYR A 87 -1.56 -5.24 -6.72
C TYR A 87 -0.82 -4.37 -5.71
N PHE A 88 0.16 -3.62 -6.21
CA PHE A 88 0.93 -2.68 -5.43
C PHE A 88 0.80 -1.28 -6.04
N VAL A 89 0.56 -0.29 -5.18
CA VAL A 89 0.38 1.09 -5.58
C VAL A 89 1.32 1.97 -4.77
N TYR A 90 2.08 2.83 -5.44
CA TYR A 90 2.91 3.87 -4.86
C TYR A 90 2.39 5.23 -5.33
N ARG A 91 2.00 6.10 -4.40
CA ARG A 91 1.47 7.44 -4.68
C ARG A 91 2.22 8.51 -3.92
N THR A 92 2.21 9.70 -4.49
CA THR A 92 2.58 10.93 -3.79
C THR A 92 1.39 11.86 -3.71
N PHE A 93 1.32 12.68 -2.67
CA PHE A 93 0.30 13.71 -2.53
C PHE A 93 0.80 14.88 -1.69
N ILE A 94 0.11 16.01 -1.79
CA ILE A 94 0.33 17.18 -0.94
C ILE A 94 -0.86 17.28 0.01
N LYS A 95 -0.60 17.18 1.32
CA LYS A 95 -1.65 17.19 2.34
C LYS A 95 -2.50 18.46 2.27
N ASP A 96 -1.87 19.60 2.07
CA ASP A 96 -2.53 20.91 2.09
C ASP A 96 -3.39 21.15 0.83
N LYS A 97 -4.31 22.12 0.91
CA LYS A 97 -5.12 22.54 -0.25
C LYS A 97 -4.32 23.33 -1.27
N ARG A 98 -3.40 24.16 -0.81
CA ARG A 98 -2.51 25.00 -1.63
C ARG A 98 -1.15 25.09 -0.95
N VAL A 99 -0.11 25.24 -1.76
CA VAL A 99 1.27 25.42 -1.28
C VAL A 99 1.92 26.53 -2.09
N ASN A 100 2.80 27.30 -1.48
CA ASN A 100 3.51 28.39 -2.18
C ASN A 100 4.29 27.82 -3.37
N ALA A 101 4.43 28.62 -4.43
CA ALA A 101 5.09 28.24 -5.67
C ALA A 101 6.63 28.13 -5.54
N PHE A 102 7.12 27.52 -4.47
CA PHE A 102 8.53 27.27 -4.21
C PHE A 102 8.91 25.84 -4.65
N PRO A 103 10.08 25.61 -5.28
CA PRO A 103 11.16 26.58 -5.58
C PRO A 103 10.96 27.37 -6.88
N CYS A 104 9.77 27.30 -7.49
CA CYS A 104 9.47 27.92 -8.78
C CYS A 104 9.13 29.41 -8.64
N VAL A 105 10.02 30.17 -7.98
CA VAL A 105 9.77 31.54 -7.49
C VAL A 105 9.31 32.50 -8.58
N ALA A 106 9.82 32.36 -9.81
CA ALA A 106 9.41 33.16 -10.97
C ALA A 106 7.91 33.05 -11.30
N GLN A 107 7.23 31.99 -10.85
CA GLN A 107 5.80 31.83 -11.04
C GLN A 107 4.97 32.64 -10.03
N GLY A 108 5.50 32.90 -8.83
CA GLY A 108 4.72 33.46 -7.71
C GLY A 108 3.46 32.65 -7.36
N GLY A 109 2.69 33.11 -6.37
CA GLY A 109 1.40 32.51 -6.01
C GLY A 109 1.51 31.11 -5.41
N GLN A 110 0.52 30.25 -5.70
CA GLN A 110 0.35 28.95 -5.04
C GLN A 110 -0.04 27.84 -6.03
N PHE A 111 0.51 26.64 -5.83
CA PHE A 111 0.07 25.43 -6.54
C PHE A 111 -1.03 24.70 -5.75
N ASN A 112 -1.93 24.00 -6.44
CA ASN A 112 -2.86 23.09 -5.77
C ASN A 112 -2.11 21.98 -5.03
N GLY A 113 -2.56 21.66 -3.83
CA GLY A 113 -2.30 20.37 -3.22
C GLY A 113 -3.45 19.40 -3.45
N ASN A 114 -3.56 18.38 -2.61
CA ASN A 114 -4.61 17.35 -2.70
C ASN A 114 -5.63 17.45 -1.56
N ASN A 115 -5.41 18.31 -0.55
CA ASN A 115 -6.30 18.51 0.59
C ASN A 115 -6.78 17.20 1.23
N ARG A 116 -5.84 16.31 1.58
CA ARG A 116 -6.17 14.99 2.13
C ARG A 116 -5.11 14.45 3.06
N SER A 117 -5.50 13.46 3.85
CA SER A 117 -4.58 12.59 4.60
C SER A 117 -4.24 11.33 3.79
N TYR A 118 -3.38 10.48 4.37
CA TYR A 118 -3.07 9.16 3.82
C TYR A 118 -4.36 8.38 3.54
N SER A 119 -4.45 7.75 2.38
CA SER A 119 -5.63 6.96 2.01
C SER A 119 -5.23 5.81 1.11
N THR A 120 -5.95 4.71 1.18
CA THR A 120 -5.86 3.60 0.22
C THR A 120 -6.98 3.63 -0.81
N LYS A 121 -7.95 4.55 -0.71
CA LYS A 121 -9.07 4.66 -1.66
C LYS A 121 -8.56 5.05 -3.05
N ASP A 122 -9.15 4.48 -4.10
CA ASP A 122 -8.80 4.82 -5.50
C ASP A 122 -9.14 6.27 -5.84
N SER A 123 -10.24 6.78 -5.28
CA SER A 123 -10.70 8.15 -5.47
C SER A 123 -9.82 9.20 -4.80
N ALA A 124 -8.85 8.79 -3.96
CA ALA A 124 -7.94 9.72 -3.31
C ALA A 124 -7.01 10.40 -4.32
N GLY A 125 -7.10 11.73 -4.42
CA GLY A 125 -6.25 12.51 -5.32
C GLY A 125 -4.75 12.31 -5.05
N PHE A 126 -3.92 12.37 -6.07
CA PHE A 126 -2.47 12.20 -5.97
C PHE A 126 -1.76 13.30 -6.77
N LYS A 127 -0.43 13.40 -6.64
CA LYS A 127 0.45 14.11 -7.57
C LYS A 127 1.05 13.15 -8.57
N THR A 128 1.59 12.04 -8.10
CA THR A 128 2.05 10.95 -8.96
C THR A 128 1.54 9.61 -8.47
N ASN A 129 1.34 8.68 -9.40
CA ASN A 129 0.87 7.32 -9.15
C ASN A 129 1.68 6.35 -10.02
N MET A 130 2.27 5.34 -9.39
CA MET A 130 2.84 4.17 -10.05
C MET A 130 2.18 2.93 -9.44
N ALA A 131 1.47 2.17 -10.27
CA ALA A 131 0.77 0.97 -9.86
C ALA A 131 1.25 -0.22 -10.69
N LEU A 132 1.30 -1.40 -10.08
CA LEU A 132 1.53 -2.65 -10.77
C LEU A 132 0.62 -3.76 -10.24
N GLY A 133 0.22 -4.67 -11.12
CA GLY A 133 -0.54 -5.87 -10.80
C GLY A 133 0.23 -7.10 -11.26
N VAL A 134 0.47 -8.03 -10.37
CA VAL A 134 1.12 -9.33 -10.64
C VAL A 134 0.03 -10.39 -10.70
N ASN A 135 -0.07 -11.10 -11.82
CA ASN A 135 -0.88 -12.29 -11.96
C ASN A 135 0.02 -13.52 -11.79
N TRP A 136 -0.17 -14.25 -10.68
CA TRP A 136 0.69 -15.37 -10.33
C TRP A 136 0.43 -16.63 -11.15
N LYS A 137 -0.80 -16.81 -11.66
CA LYS A 137 -1.15 -17.96 -12.50
C LYS A 137 -0.46 -17.88 -13.87
N THR A 138 -0.49 -16.70 -14.49
CA THR A 138 0.02 -16.49 -15.86
C THR A 138 1.43 -15.91 -15.91
N SER A 139 2.03 -15.57 -14.77
CA SER A 139 3.32 -14.88 -14.70
C SER A 139 3.32 -13.54 -15.44
N LYS A 140 2.15 -12.89 -15.54
CA LYS A 140 2.00 -11.59 -16.23
C LYS A 140 2.03 -10.44 -15.23
N VAL A 141 2.57 -9.31 -15.67
CA VAL A 141 2.62 -8.08 -14.88
C VAL A 141 2.03 -6.94 -15.68
N HIS A 142 1.07 -6.25 -15.07
CA HIS A 142 0.48 -5.03 -15.61
C HIS A 142 1.05 -3.84 -14.85
N THR A 143 1.30 -2.73 -15.53
CA THR A 143 1.81 -1.51 -14.91
C THR A 143 1.02 -0.30 -15.37
N SER A 144 0.94 0.71 -14.51
CA SER A 144 0.30 1.99 -14.81
C SER A 144 1.05 3.14 -14.14
N LYS A 145 1.10 4.27 -14.84
CA LYS A 145 1.77 5.50 -14.39
C LYS A 145 0.88 6.69 -14.69
N LYS A 146 0.68 7.58 -13.72
CA LYS A 146 -0.11 8.80 -13.92
C LYS A 146 0.47 9.95 -13.10
N VAL A 147 0.46 11.13 -13.70
CA VAL A 147 0.72 12.41 -13.02
C VAL A 147 -0.57 13.21 -13.08
N SER A 148 -0.97 13.82 -11.96
CA SER A 148 -2.15 14.69 -11.94
C SER A 148 -1.80 16.10 -12.40
N ALA A 149 -2.81 16.83 -12.84
CA ALA A 149 -2.63 18.21 -13.26
C ALA A 149 -2.22 19.11 -12.09
N THR A 150 -1.21 19.94 -12.33
CA THR A 150 -0.83 21.07 -11.48
C THR A 150 -1.68 22.27 -11.87
N LYS A 151 -2.25 22.95 -10.88
CA LYS A 151 -3.02 24.18 -11.03
C LYS A 151 -2.29 25.30 -10.30
N LEU A 152 -2.01 26.40 -10.99
CA LEU A 152 -1.40 27.60 -10.42
C LEU A 152 -2.48 28.63 -10.08
N TYR A 153 -2.39 29.22 -8.89
CA TYR A 153 -3.28 30.26 -8.40
C TYR A 153 -2.49 31.52 -8.03
N ARG A 154 -3.02 32.70 -8.35
CA ARG A 154 -2.50 34.02 -7.90
C ARG A 154 -3.66 34.88 -7.44
N GLY A 155 -3.57 35.46 -6.24
CA GLY A 155 -4.69 36.18 -5.61
C GLY A 155 -5.97 35.33 -5.50
N GLY A 156 -5.81 34.02 -5.21
CA GLY A 156 -6.92 33.07 -5.12
C GLY A 156 -7.52 32.57 -6.45
N LYS A 157 -7.27 33.27 -7.57
CA LYS A 157 -7.79 32.96 -8.91
C LYS A 157 -6.92 31.95 -9.65
N LEU A 158 -7.53 31.00 -10.35
CA LEU A 158 -6.83 30.03 -11.21
C LEU A 158 -6.17 30.76 -12.38
N LYS A 159 -4.87 30.54 -12.57
CA LYS A 159 -4.07 31.15 -13.65
C LYS A 159 -3.67 30.17 -14.73
N GLY A 160 -3.60 28.88 -14.41
CA GLY A 160 -3.29 27.87 -15.41
C GLY A 160 -3.34 26.46 -14.86
N THR A 161 -3.46 25.51 -15.78
CA THR A 161 -3.40 24.08 -15.50
C THR A 161 -2.42 23.44 -16.46
N LYS A 162 -1.45 22.68 -15.94
CA LYS A 162 -0.48 21.93 -16.74
C LYS A 162 -0.23 20.57 -16.10
N THR A 163 0.06 19.56 -16.90
CA THR A 163 0.36 18.20 -16.43
C THR A 163 1.79 17.84 -16.79
N ALA A 164 2.57 17.36 -15.81
CA ALA A 164 3.93 16.91 -16.10
C ALA A 164 3.91 15.60 -16.91
N THR A 165 4.95 15.38 -17.70
CA THR A 165 5.15 14.09 -18.37
C THR A 165 5.44 12.96 -17.38
N SER A 166 5.01 11.74 -17.72
CA SER A 166 5.33 10.50 -16.98
C SER A 166 6.49 9.71 -17.63
N LYS A 167 7.22 10.30 -18.59
CA LYS A 167 8.32 9.65 -19.34
C LYS A 167 9.46 9.16 -18.43
N ASN A 168 9.76 9.90 -17.36
CA ASN A 168 10.83 9.58 -16.41
C ASN A 168 10.34 8.74 -15.20
N MET A 169 9.12 8.20 -15.28
CA MET A 169 8.60 7.20 -14.35
C MET A 169 8.74 5.84 -15.04
N LYS A 170 9.47 4.88 -14.48
CA LYS A 170 9.81 3.61 -15.14
C LYS A 170 9.76 2.45 -14.16
N PHE A 171 9.32 1.30 -14.64
CA PHE A 171 9.51 0.00 -13.98
C PHE A 171 10.69 -0.69 -14.67
N THR A 172 11.70 -1.12 -13.91
CA THR A 172 12.93 -1.71 -14.45
C THR A 172 13.33 -2.97 -13.68
N GLY A 173 13.98 -3.93 -14.35
CA GLY A 173 14.52 -5.14 -13.71
C GLY A 173 13.46 -6.08 -13.14
N GLY A 174 12.25 -6.08 -13.71
CA GLY A 174 11.15 -6.94 -13.30
C GLY A 174 11.49 -8.42 -13.51
N LYS A 175 11.48 -9.23 -12.45
CA LYS A 175 11.77 -10.68 -12.55
C LYS A 175 10.93 -11.51 -11.58
N PHE A 176 10.47 -12.66 -12.04
CA PHE A 176 9.93 -13.71 -11.18
C PHE A 176 11.05 -14.61 -10.68
N ALA A 177 10.91 -15.14 -9.47
CA ALA A 177 11.81 -16.14 -8.89
C ALA A 177 11.07 -16.99 -7.85
N GLY A 178 11.61 -18.18 -7.56
CA GLY A 178 11.07 -19.10 -6.56
C GLY A 178 9.78 -19.82 -6.98
N THR A 179 9.29 -20.69 -6.10
CA THR A 179 8.11 -21.56 -6.32
C THR A 179 7.15 -21.50 -5.14
N GLY A 180 5.92 -21.99 -5.29
CA GLY A 180 4.93 -22.02 -4.22
C GLY A 180 4.79 -20.68 -3.46
N SER A 181 4.90 -20.72 -2.13
CA SER A 181 4.75 -19.57 -1.23
C SER A 181 5.94 -18.60 -1.25
N SER A 182 7.13 -19.10 -1.61
CA SER A 182 8.35 -18.28 -1.73
C SER A 182 8.44 -17.59 -3.09
N ARG A 183 7.59 -17.98 -4.04
CA ARG A 183 7.48 -17.34 -5.35
C ARG A 183 7.28 -15.84 -5.20
N LYS A 184 8.12 -15.08 -5.88
CA LYS A 184 8.19 -13.63 -5.75
C LYS A 184 8.37 -12.95 -7.10
N TYR A 185 7.99 -11.69 -7.14
CA TYR A 185 8.27 -10.77 -8.23
C TYR A 185 8.99 -9.55 -7.67
N THR A 186 10.17 -9.24 -8.21
CA THR A 186 10.98 -8.09 -7.81
C THR A 186 11.07 -7.11 -8.96
N VAL A 187 10.86 -5.81 -8.68
CA VAL A 187 10.96 -4.75 -9.68
C VAL A 187 11.40 -3.44 -9.02
N THR A 188 12.15 -2.62 -9.76
CA THR A 188 12.53 -1.27 -9.33
C THR A 188 11.63 -0.23 -10.01
N LEU A 189 11.03 0.64 -9.20
CA LEU A 189 10.32 1.85 -9.63
C LEU A 189 11.32 3.00 -9.60
N LYS A 190 11.69 3.51 -10.78
CA LYS A 190 12.44 4.76 -10.94
C LYS A 190 11.46 5.88 -11.23
N HIS A 191 11.51 6.98 -10.48
CA HIS A 191 10.57 8.06 -10.62
C HIS A 191 11.27 9.41 -10.58
N SER A 192 10.95 10.25 -11.57
CA SER A 192 11.21 11.69 -11.51
C SER A 192 10.07 12.43 -12.20
N ALA A 193 9.45 13.39 -11.50
CA ALA A 193 8.42 14.25 -12.05
C ALA A 193 8.63 15.70 -11.61
N THR A 194 8.90 16.57 -12.57
CA THR A 194 9.12 18.01 -12.38
C THR A 194 7.81 18.76 -12.56
N ASN A 195 7.59 19.82 -11.77
CA ASN A 195 6.42 20.67 -11.95
C ASN A 195 6.51 21.42 -13.31
N PRO A 196 5.51 21.29 -14.21
CA PRO A 196 5.56 21.83 -15.57
C PRO A 196 5.47 23.35 -15.66
N PHE A 197 5.19 24.05 -14.55
CA PHE A 197 5.30 25.51 -14.48
C PHE A 197 6.72 25.99 -14.17
N CYS A 198 7.64 25.09 -13.84
CA CYS A 198 8.98 25.44 -13.40
C CYS A 198 9.95 25.22 -14.56
N THR A 199 10.28 26.30 -15.26
CA THR A 199 11.05 26.26 -16.51
C THR A 199 12.56 26.25 -16.30
N ARG A 200 13.05 26.65 -15.12
CA ARG A 200 14.50 26.70 -14.79
C ARG A 200 14.81 26.03 -13.46
N ILE A 201 14.16 26.47 -12.38
CA ILE A 201 14.40 25.98 -11.02
C ILE A 201 13.10 25.41 -10.47
N GLY A 202 13.02 24.09 -10.35
CA GLY A 202 11.81 23.40 -9.89
C GLY A 202 12.06 22.21 -8.98
N GLY A 203 13.22 21.56 -9.14
CA GLY A 203 13.44 20.23 -8.57
C GLY A 203 12.41 19.22 -9.07
N ALA A 204 12.48 17.98 -8.59
CA ALA A 204 11.56 16.93 -8.98
C ALA A 204 11.08 16.16 -7.75
N ILE A 205 9.85 15.66 -7.81
CA ILE A 205 9.44 14.56 -6.94
C ILE A 205 10.18 13.33 -7.46
N ASP A 206 11.08 12.79 -6.66
CA ASP A 206 12.03 11.77 -7.12
C ASP A 206 12.23 10.69 -6.05
N TYR A 207 12.14 9.45 -6.50
CA TYR A 207 12.41 8.25 -5.72
C TYR A 207 12.89 7.11 -6.63
N GLN A 208 13.66 6.21 -6.03
CA GLN A 208 14.00 4.93 -6.60
C GLN A 208 13.74 3.87 -5.54
N VAL A 209 12.77 3.00 -5.77
CA VAL A 209 12.39 1.96 -4.81
C VAL A 209 12.33 0.61 -5.49
N THR A 210 12.92 -0.40 -4.87
CA THR A 210 12.76 -1.80 -5.26
C THR A 210 11.67 -2.41 -4.39
N VAL A 211 10.66 -2.96 -5.04
CA VAL A 211 9.58 -3.71 -4.39
C VAL A 211 9.74 -5.18 -4.72
N THR A 212 9.67 -6.02 -3.68
CA THR A 212 9.59 -7.47 -3.80
C THR A 212 8.26 -7.91 -3.24
N ILE A 213 7.43 -8.50 -4.10
CA ILE A 213 6.10 -8.99 -3.77
C ILE A 213 6.17 -10.50 -3.77
N TYR A 214 5.68 -11.14 -2.72
CA TYR A 214 5.60 -12.60 -2.62
C TYR A 214 4.17 -13.07 -2.89
N ARG A 215 4.03 -14.26 -3.47
CA ARG A 215 2.73 -14.89 -3.73
C ARG A 215 1.97 -15.21 -2.44
N SER A 216 2.68 -15.37 -1.33
CA SER A 216 2.11 -15.48 0.03
C SER A 216 1.44 -14.20 0.54
N GLY A 217 1.62 -13.06 -0.14
CA GLY A 217 1.08 -11.75 0.26
C GLY A 217 2.09 -10.85 0.96
N LYS A 218 3.26 -11.37 1.38
CA LYS A 218 4.35 -10.54 1.92
C LYS A 218 4.83 -9.52 0.87
N VAL A 219 5.12 -8.31 1.32
CA VAL A 219 5.73 -7.26 0.48
C VAL A 219 6.92 -6.64 1.21
N ALA A 220 8.06 -6.55 0.53
CA ALA A 220 9.21 -5.79 0.99
C ALA A 220 9.48 -4.62 0.05
N LEU A 221 9.81 -3.47 0.61
CA LEU A 221 10.15 -2.26 -0.13
C LEU A 221 11.46 -1.69 0.41
N SER A 222 12.42 -1.43 -0.47
CA SER A 222 13.67 -0.75 -0.12
C SER A 222 14.05 0.30 -1.16
N GLY A 223 14.90 1.25 -0.81
CA GLY A 223 15.45 2.22 -1.75
C GLY A 223 15.58 3.61 -1.13
N SER A 224 15.36 4.66 -1.92
CA SER A 224 15.42 6.03 -1.42
C SER A 224 14.42 6.97 -2.10
N ARG A 225 14.07 8.04 -1.39
CA ARG A 225 13.23 9.13 -1.91
C ARG A 225 13.78 10.50 -1.53
N ARG A 226 13.34 11.53 -2.25
CA ARG A 226 13.33 12.89 -1.71
C ARG A 226 12.27 13.00 -0.62
N LYS A 227 12.54 13.83 0.39
CA LYS A 227 11.66 14.02 1.55
C LYS A 227 10.44 14.91 1.25
N VAL A 228 9.93 14.90 0.00
CA VAL A 228 8.83 15.74 -0.49
C VAL A 228 8.10 15.05 -1.66
N PRO A 229 6.76 15.17 -1.76
CA PRO A 229 5.83 15.67 -0.74
C PRO A 229 5.54 14.52 0.26
N ASN A 230 4.27 14.21 0.53
CA ASN A 230 3.91 12.97 1.22
C ASN A 230 3.97 11.78 0.26
N HIS A 231 4.44 10.63 0.74
CA HIS A 231 4.50 9.38 -0.01
C HIS A 231 3.68 8.31 0.70
N GLU A 232 2.96 7.51 -0.05
CA GLU A 232 2.23 6.36 0.47
C GLU A 232 2.38 5.18 -0.50
N ALA A 233 2.46 3.98 0.06
CA ALA A 233 2.34 2.76 -0.73
C ALA A 233 1.42 1.78 -0.02
N TYR A 234 0.68 0.99 -0.79
CA TYR A 234 -0.23 -0.02 -0.27
C TYR A 234 -0.35 -1.20 -1.23
N VAL A 235 -0.80 -2.33 -0.67
CA VAL A 235 -1.00 -3.58 -1.40
C VAL A 235 -2.44 -4.07 -1.20
N PHE A 236 -2.94 -4.84 -2.16
CA PHE A 236 -4.17 -5.62 -2.07
C PHE A 236 -4.09 -6.85 -2.98
N HIS A 237 -4.93 -7.84 -2.74
CA HIS A 237 -4.82 -9.16 -3.37
C HIS A 237 -6.13 -9.63 -3.98
N ASN A 238 -6.01 -10.54 -4.95
CA ASN A 238 -7.08 -11.30 -5.62
C ASN A 238 -8.10 -10.47 -6.43
N SER A 239 -8.52 -9.31 -5.95
CA SER A 239 -9.48 -8.41 -6.60
C SER A 239 -9.06 -6.95 -6.46
N LEU A 240 -9.48 -6.09 -7.41
CA LEU A 240 -9.31 -4.63 -7.33
C LEU A 240 -10.07 -3.99 -6.16
N SER A 241 -11.12 -4.65 -5.69
CA SER A 241 -11.89 -4.29 -4.49
C SER A 241 -11.35 -4.92 -3.21
N GLY A 242 -10.26 -5.69 -3.28
CA GLY A 242 -9.67 -6.37 -2.12
C GLY A 242 -9.24 -5.40 -1.01
N LYS A 243 -9.16 -5.91 0.22
CA LYS A 243 -8.69 -5.15 1.39
C LYS A 243 -7.31 -4.56 1.09
N ARG A 244 -7.18 -3.27 1.36
CA ARG A 244 -5.96 -2.50 1.08
C ARG A 244 -5.19 -2.22 2.35
N THR A 245 -3.92 -2.59 2.34
CA THR A 245 -3.05 -2.46 3.50
C THR A 245 -1.87 -1.58 3.16
N PHE A 246 -1.59 -0.58 4.00
CA PHE A 246 -0.43 0.28 3.82
C PHE A 246 0.87 -0.51 4.00
N VAL A 247 1.80 -0.29 3.08
CA VAL A 247 3.20 -0.75 3.16
C VAL A 247 4.12 0.40 3.59
N LEU A 248 3.76 1.63 3.21
CA LEU A 248 4.57 2.83 3.46
C LEU A 248 3.68 4.03 3.71
N LYS A 249 4.03 4.85 4.71
CA LYS A 249 3.56 6.23 4.86
C LYS A 249 4.74 7.11 5.23
N LYS A 250 5.06 8.11 4.43
CA LYS A 250 6.13 9.06 4.70
C LYS A 250 5.66 10.50 4.53
N LYS A 251 6.01 11.33 5.52
CA LYS A 251 5.59 12.73 5.57
C LYS A 251 6.40 13.62 4.62
N ASN A 252 5.81 14.75 4.29
CA ASN A 252 6.49 15.87 3.66
C ASN A 252 7.40 16.56 4.69
N HIS A 253 8.65 16.87 4.32
CA HIS A 253 9.60 17.65 5.14
C HIS A 253 9.83 19.07 4.59
N GLY A 254 8.95 19.52 3.69
CA GLY A 254 8.98 20.85 3.10
C GLY A 254 9.50 20.86 1.66
N PHE A 255 9.00 21.81 0.87
CA PHE A 255 9.31 21.89 -0.56
C PHE A 255 10.75 22.33 -0.87
N LYS A 256 11.51 22.79 0.13
CA LYS A 256 12.98 22.90 0.05
C LYS A 256 13.66 21.59 -0.35
N CYS A 257 13.09 20.45 0.05
CA CYS A 257 13.64 19.14 -0.29
C CYS A 257 13.44 18.71 -1.77
N LEU A 258 12.81 19.55 -2.60
CA LEU A 258 12.82 19.34 -4.05
C LEU A 258 14.22 19.58 -4.62
N GLN A 259 15.04 20.38 -3.94
CA GLN A 259 16.43 20.66 -4.30
C GLN A 259 17.38 19.67 -3.59
N PRO A 260 18.25 18.94 -4.32
CA PRO A 260 19.15 17.96 -3.71
C PRO A 260 20.14 18.56 -2.70
N VAL A 261 20.60 19.78 -2.95
CA VAL A 261 21.51 20.50 -2.05
C VAL A 261 20.88 20.83 -0.70
N ALA A 262 19.56 21.01 -0.64
CA ALA A 262 18.87 21.43 0.57
C ALA A 262 18.47 20.27 1.49
N CYS A 263 18.29 19.06 0.95
CA CYS A 263 17.90 17.89 1.72
C CYS A 263 18.53 16.61 1.20
N LYS A 264 19.22 15.89 2.09
CA LYS A 264 19.62 14.49 1.85
C LYS A 264 18.40 13.61 1.58
N ARG A 265 18.57 12.62 0.70
CA ARG A 265 17.54 11.60 0.44
C ARG A 265 17.26 10.80 1.71
N GLU A 266 16.03 10.31 1.84
CA GLU A 266 15.66 9.35 2.87
C GLU A 266 15.78 7.93 2.34
N THR A 267 16.48 7.07 3.08
CA THR A 267 16.50 5.63 2.84
C THR A 267 15.20 5.00 3.33
N LEU A 268 14.65 4.10 2.53
CA LEU A 268 13.43 3.35 2.80
C LEU A 268 13.79 1.87 2.97
N LYS A 269 13.21 1.25 4.00
CA LYS A 269 13.26 -0.20 4.24
C LYS A 269 12.01 -0.59 5.02
N GLU A 270 10.99 -1.02 4.31
CA GLU A 270 9.70 -1.42 4.87
C GLU A 270 9.42 -2.87 4.53
N THR A 271 8.75 -3.59 5.43
CA THR A 271 8.25 -4.94 5.16
C THR A 271 6.86 -5.07 5.75
N LEU A 272 5.91 -5.43 4.89
CA LEU A 272 4.58 -5.87 5.29
C LEU A 272 4.58 -7.40 5.27
N ASN A 273 4.32 -8.00 6.42
CA ASN A 273 4.13 -9.44 6.54
C ASN A 273 2.75 -9.84 5.99
N LYS A 274 2.39 -11.13 6.07
CA LYS A 274 1.15 -11.68 5.49
C LYS A 274 -0.05 -10.76 5.73
N SER A 275 -0.78 -10.42 4.65
CA SER A 275 -2.00 -9.60 4.65
C SER A 275 -3.19 -10.24 3.96
#